data_AF-A0A7W8ZPT2-F1
#
_entry.id   AF-A0A7W8ZPT2-F1
#
_cell.length_a   1.000
_cell.length_b   1.000
_cell.length_c   1.000
_cell.angle_alpha   90.00
_cell.angle_beta   90.00
_cell.angle_gamma   90.00
#
_symmetry.space_group_name_H-M   'P 1'
#
loop_
_entity.id
_entity.type
_entity.pdbx_description
1 polymer ?
#
loop_
_entity_poly.entity_id
_entity_poly.type
_entity_poly.pdbx_seq_one_letter_code
_entity_poly.pdbx_strand_id
1 'polypeptide(L)'
;MKVKSRYQKPFVMGVICLFIGLILYMEGCSKNNMTPTADNTGDTVQLTDEELQGGVNGTINLQTGDAFAQPIPPMLTADVINFKVGRSFFHTNWVTAPASTQAVDGLGPIFNTSSCNSCHVEDGRGRTPFSPTEQLSSVLMRLSIPGQDPHGGPNPEPDLGLQFRNNAILQANPDGQVYVVYTNSTVTYPDGSTTILRVPAYQFKNLRNGHPVNFMSSPRIAPQLIGMGLLQAVPEATILSFIAANNAKNDGIKGKANYVWNVEKQQVMLGRFGWKANEPDIRQQVAGALSGDIGITTPIFPAASLYGIELTLFGSLPDGSNKPGEAELPEPFFTNTVFYTEALAVPQRRNWKDATVVHGKALFVQVACARCHNPEMKTGNFSDVPLLSNQTIHPYTDLLLHDMGPDLADGRGDYLASGSEWRTQPLWGIGLVNLVNNNNGMFLMHDGRARTIEEAILWHGGEASNSKQAFMKLSKADRDALIKFVNDL
;
A
#
# COMPACT_ATOMS: atom_id res chain seq x y z
N MET A 1 -15.67 -30.35 -81.00
CA MET A 1 -15.44 -29.40 -82.11
C MET A 1 -14.13 -28.65 -81.82
N LYS A 2 -13.17 -28.75 -82.74
CA LYS A 2 -11.99 -27.90 -83.04
C LYS A 2 -11.70 -26.67 -82.12
N VAL A 3 -10.49 -26.50 -81.52
CA VAL A 3 -9.16 -26.09 -82.10
C VAL A 3 -9.01 -24.54 -82.16
N LYS A 4 -7.92 -23.85 -81.75
CA LYS A 4 -6.50 -24.24 -81.53
C LYS A 4 -5.65 -23.23 -80.69
N SER A 5 -4.52 -23.71 -80.14
CA SER A 5 -3.14 -23.13 -80.02
C SER A 5 -2.90 -21.60 -79.97
N ARG A 6 -1.90 -21.10 -79.21
CA ARG A 6 -0.42 -21.27 -79.36
C ARG A 6 0.30 -20.91 -78.03
N TYR A 7 1.60 -21.07 -77.72
CA TYR A 7 2.85 -21.79 -78.16
C TYR A 7 3.94 -21.43 -77.09
N GLN A 8 5.15 -22.01 -76.90
CA GLN A 8 5.91 -23.16 -77.46
C GLN A 8 6.99 -23.62 -76.43
N LYS A 9 7.91 -24.53 -76.82
CA LYS A 9 9.29 -24.65 -76.28
C LYS A 9 10.30 -24.69 -77.45
N PRO A 10 11.57 -24.26 -77.25
CA PRO A 10 12.74 -25.15 -77.01
C PRO A 10 13.70 -24.58 -75.92
N PHE A 11 14.88 -25.11 -75.55
CA PHE A 11 15.47 -26.47 -75.45
C PHE A 11 16.88 -26.34 -74.80
N VAL A 12 17.21 -27.23 -73.84
CA VAL A 12 18.54 -27.64 -73.30
C VAL A 12 19.79 -26.72 -73.48
N MET A 13 20.48 -26.38 -72.36
CA MET A 13 21.90 -26.72 -72.09
C MET A 13 22.32 -26.37 -70.65
N GLY A 14 23.30 -27.08 -70.07
CA GLY A 14 24.16 -26.55 -69.00
C GLY A 14 24.06 -27.20 -67.61
N VAL A 15 24.86 -28.24 -67.35
CA VAL A 15 25.19 -28.70 -66.00
C VAL A 15 26.58 -28.19 -65.63
N ILE A 16 26.70 -27.49 -64.50
CA ILE A 16 27.96 -27.34 -63.77
C ILE A 16 27.66 -27.58 -62.29
N CYS A 17 28.31 -28.60 -61.71
CA CYS A 17 28.29 -28.84 -60.27
C CYS A 17 29.45 -28.09 -59.61
N LEU A 18 29.22 -27.53 -58.42
CA LEU A 18 30.30 -27.11 -57.53
C LEU A 18 29.89 -27.40 -56.08
N PHE A 19 30.51 -28.43 -55.50
CA PHE A 19 30.44 -28.73 -54.07
C PHE A 19 31.39 -27.81 -53.31
N ILE A 20 30.93 -27.25 -52.19
CA ILE A 20 31.64 -26.80 -50.97
C ILE A 20 30.57 -26.09 -50.12
N GLY A 21 30.39 -26.33 -48.82
CA GLY A 21 30.93 -27.38 -47.96
C GLY A 21 30.09 -27.44 -46.67
N LEU A 22 29.91 -28.63 -46.08
CA LEU A 22 28.98 -28.81 -44.96
C LEU A 22 29.67 -28.52 -43.61
N ILE A 23 29.25 -27.46 -42.91
CA ILE A 23 29.57 -27.25 -41.49
C ILE A 23 28.24 -27.02 -40.75
N LEU A 24 27.80 -28.04 -40.01
CA LEU A 24 26.66 -27.94 -39.10
C LEU A 24 27.17 -27.57 -37.71
N TYR A 25 26.98 -26.33 -37.30
CA TYR A 25 27.09 -25.96 -35.89
C TYR A 25 25.90 -26.53 -35.11
N MET A 26 26.18 -27.30 -34.06
CA MET A 26 25.17 -27.65 -33.06
C MET A 26 25.25 -26.66 -31.90
N GLU A 27 24.39 -25.64 -31.91
CA GLU A 27 24.15 -24.83 -30.71
C GLU A 27 23.08 -25.52 -29.85
N GLY A 28 23.47 -25.93 -28.65
CA GLY A 28 22.56 -26.58 -27.70
C GLY A 28 21.64 -25.56 -27.01
N CYS A 29 20.36 -25.92 -26.84
CA CYS A 29 19.40 -25.06 -26.13
C CYS A 29 19.78 -24.89 -24.66
N SER A 30 20.40 -23.76 -24.32
CA SER A 30 20.55 -23.31 -22.93
C SER A 30 19.18 -23.05 -22.29
N LYS A 31 18.98 -23.54 -21.06
CA LYS A 31 17.84 -23.14 -20.24
C LYS A 31 18.17 -21.84 -19.53
N ASN A 32 17.58 -20.73 -19.97
CA ASN A 32 17.69 -19.44 -19.27
C ASN A 32 16.84 -19.41 -17.99
N ASN A 33 17.27 -20.18 -16.98
CA ASN A 33 16.80 -20.00 -15.62
C ASN A 33 17.46 -18.72 -15.04
N MET A 34 16.74 -17.60 -15.05
CA MET A 34 17.17 -16.39 -14.35
C MET A 34 16.99 -16.56 -12.83
N THR A 35 17.94 -17.24 -12.18
CA THR A 35 18.15 -17.14 -10.73
C THR A 35 18.85 -15.81 -10.41
N PRO A 36 18.35 -14.98 -9.48
CA PRO A 36 19.04 -13.76 -9.05
C PRO A 36 20.34 -14.07 -8.28
N THR A 37 21.45 -14.19 -9.00
CA THR A 37 22.79 -14.24 -8.41
C THR A 37 23.21 -12.85 -7.97
N ALA A 38 22.92 -12.52 -6.70
CA ALA A 38 23.59 -11.42 -6.01
C ALA A 38 25.06 -11.78 -5.81
N ASP A 39 25.90 -11.42 -6.77
CA ASP A 39 27.35 -11.57 -6.71
C ASP A 39 27.99 -10.30 -6.10
N ASN A 40 29.11 -10.47 -5.39
CA ASN A 40 29.76 -9.41 -4.60
C ASN A 40 31.00 -8.86 -5.33
N THR A 41 30.84 -8.53 -6.60
CA THR A 41 31.81 -7.76 -7.40
C THR A 41 31.43 -6.29 -7.46
N GLY A 42 32.44 -5.42 -7.57
CA GLY A 42 32.28 -3.96 -7.53
C GLY A 42 31.71 -3.34 -8.81
N ASP A 43 30.68 -3.96 -9.37
CA ASP A 43 30.03 -3.50 -10.60
C ASP A 43 29.19 -2.25 -10.33
N THR A 44 29.33 -1.25 -11.21
CA THR A 44 28.49 -0.06 -11.19
C THR A 44 27.05 -0.46 -11.42
N VAL A 45 26.17 -0.24 -10.43
CA VAL A 45 24.72 -0.38 -10.60
C VAL A 45 24.30 0.38 -11.86
N GLN A 46 23.84 -0.34 -12.87
CA GLN A 46 23.38 0.26 -14.13
C GLN A 46 22.07 0.99 -13.86
N LEU A 47 22.19 2.31 -13.65
CA LEU A 47 21.08 3.20 -13.35
C LEU A 47 20.25 3.45 -14.62
N THR A 48 19.44 2.48 -15.05
CA THR A 48 18.48 2.62 -16.15
C THR A 48 17.09 2.92 -15.61
N ASP A 49 16.51 4.03 -16.06
CA ASP A 49 15.11 4.44 -15.83
C ASP A 49 14.66 4.53 -14.35
N GLU A 50 15.60 4.67 -13.40
CA GLU A 50 15.32 4.76 -11.96
C GLU A 50 14.51 6.01 -11.56
N GLU A 51 14.34 6.99 -12.44
CA GLU A 51 13.36 8.07 -12.27
C GLU A 51 11.90 7.58 -12.36
N LEU A 52 11.65 6.52 -13.13
CA LEU A 52 10.32 6.00 -13.45
C LEU A 52 9.88 4.96 -12.42
N GLN A 53 9.74 5.37 -11.15
CA GLN A 53 9.31 4.47 -10.07
C GLN A 53 7.99 3.74 -10.35
N GLY A 54 7.06 4.37 -11.08
CA GLY A 54 5.81 3.76 -11.53
C GLY A 54 5.88 3.09 -12.91
N GLY A 55 7.05 3.05 -13.53
CA GLY A 55 7.21 2.66 -14.94
C GLY A 55 6.76 3.75 -15.91
N VAL A 56 6.92 3.48 -17.21
CA VAL A 56 6.69 4.43 -18.33
C VAL A 56 5.28 5.02 -18.30
N ASN A 57 4.26 4.22 -17.97
CA ASN A 57 2.87 4.66 -17.92
C ASN A 57 2.39 5.02 -16.50
N GLY A 58 3.20 4.81 -15.47
CA GLY A 58 2.80 5.03 -14.08
C GLY A 58 3.49 6.22 -13.39
N THR A 59 4.51 6.82 -14.02
CA THR A 59 5.23 7.97 -13.46
C THR A 59 4.81 9.32 -14.03
N ILE A 60 4.66 10.32 -13.14
CA ILE A 60 4.41 11.73 -13.48
C ILE A 60 5.56 12.62 -13.00
N ASN A 61 5.93 13.63 -13.80
CA ASN A 61 6.91 14.65 -13.39
C ASN A 61 6.20 15.83 -12.72
N LEU A 62 5.84 15.68 -11.44
CA LEU A 62 5.35 16.76 -10.58
C LEU A 62 5.93 16.58 -9.16
N GLN A 63 6.33 17.70 -8.55
CA GLN A 63 7.00 17.74 -7.24
C GLN A 63 6.42 18.87 -6.36
N THR A 64 5.09 19.02 -6.39
CA THR A 64 4.30 19.96 -5.56
C THR A 64 3.57 19.21 -4.43
N GLY A 65 2.76 19.92 -3.64
CA GLY A 65 1.85 19.27 -2.67
C GLY A 65 0.83 18.34 -3.35
N ASP A 66 0.43 18.66 -4.58
CA ASP A 66 -0.55 17.89 -5.37
C ASP A 66 0.06 16.67 -6.09
N ALA A 67 1.34 16.37 -5.88
CA ALA A 67 2.07 15.33 -6.62
C ALA A 67 1.45 13.93 -6.47
N PHE A 68 0.78 13.64 -5.36
CA PHE A 68 0.12 12.35 -5.12
C PHE A 68 -1.30 12.26 -5.70
N ALA A 69 -1.95 13.38 -5.97
CA ALA A 69 -3.32 13.45 -6.50
C ALA A 69 -3.41 13.36 -8.03
N GLN A 70 -2.32 12.98 -8.71
CA GLN A 70 -2.23 13.00 -10.17
C GLN A 70 -2.64 11.68 -10.83
N PRO A 71 -3.38 11.73 -11.96
CA PRO A 71 -3.68 10.55 -12.76
C PRO A 71 -2.46 10.03 -13.52
N ILE A 72 -2.43 8.73 -13.80
CA ILE A 72 -1.43 8.09 -14.66
C ILE A 72 -1.43 8.61 -16.12
N PRO A 73 -0.27 8.79 -16.76
CA PRO A 73 -0.17 9.19 -18.16
C PRO A 73 0.10 7.98 -19.09
N PRO A 74 -0.46 7.92 -20.31
CA PRO A 74 -1.52 8.75 -20.88
C PRO A 74 -2.91 8.08 -20.75
N MET A 75 -3.86 8.74 -20.06
CA MET A 75 -5.26 8.29 -19.98
C MET A 75 -6.11 8.82 -21.15
N LEU A 76 -7.15 8.08 -21.52
CA LEU A 76 -8.15 8.53 -22.51
C LEU A 76 -9.07 9.58 -21.89
N THR A 77 -9.73 10.40 -22.74
CA THR A 77 -10.66 11.45 -22.27
C THR A 77 -11.79 10.90 -21.40
N ALA A 78 -12.28 9.69 -21.67
CA ALA A 78 -13.29 9.03 -20.84
C ALA A 78 -12.74 8.65 -19.46
N ASP A 79 -11.55 8.06 -19.41
CA ASP A 79 -10.86 7.66 -18.19
C ASP A 79 -10.58 8.88 -17.29
N VAL A 80 -10.19 10.02 -17.87
CA VAL A 80 -10.00 11.30 -17.17
C VAL A 80 -11.31 11.84 -16.58
N ILE A 81 -12.48 11.52 -17.16
CA ILE A 81 -13.79 11.84 -16.58
C ILE A 81 -14.08 10.91 -15.40
N ASN A 82 -13.93 9.59 -15.60
CA ASN A 82 -14.15 8.58 -14.55
C ASN A 82 -13.27 8.83 -13.31
N PHE A 83 -11.99 9.12 -13.52
CA PHE A 83 -11.03 9.51 -12.48
C PHE A 83 -11.50 10.76 -11.71
N LYS A 84 -12.03 11.78 -12.39
CA LYS A 84 -12.56 12.99 -11.73
C LYS A 84 -13.86 12.73 -10.96
N VAL A 85 -14.72 11.84 -11.45
CA VAL A 85 -15.91 11.39 -10.69
C VAL A 85 -15.48 10.66 -9.41
N GLY A 86 -14.55 9.71 -9.51
CA GLY A 86 -13.98 9.01 -8.36
C GLY A 86 -13.30 9.95 -7.36
N ARG A 87 -12.47 10.90 -7.84
CA ARG A 87 -11.89 11.96 -7.00
C ARG A 87 -12.95 12.73 -6.24
N SER A 88 -14.07 13.04 -6.89
CA SER A 88 -15.17 13.77 -6.27
C SER A 88 -15.77 12.98 -5.09
N PHE A 89 -16.06 11.69 -5.24
CA PHE A 89 -16.56 10.86 -4.13
C PHE A 89 -15.52 10.64 -3.02
N PHE A 90 -14.23 10.52 -3.37
CA PHE A 90 -13.12 10.43 -2.41
C PHE A 90 -12.96 11.71 -1.55
N HIS A 91 -13.19 12.88 -2.16
CA HIS A 91 -13.05 14.20 -1.52
C HIS A 91 -14.34 14.74 -0.88
N THR A 92 -15.51 14.19 -1.22
CA THR A 92 -16.77 14.71 -0.66
C THR A 92 -16.89 14.34 0.82
N ASN A 93 -17.23 15.34 1.64
CA ASN A 93 -17.74 15.09 2.97
C ASN A 93 -19.18 14.58 2.85
N TRP A 94 -19.38 13.31 3.22
CA TRP A 94 -20.69 12.73 3.41
C TRP A 94 -21.42 13.45 4.55
N VAL A 95 -22.73 13.60 4.43
CA VAL A 95 -23.59 14.29 5.41
C VAL A 95 -24.65 13.35 5.98
N THR A 96 -25.28 13.71 7.10
CA THR A 96 -26.27 12.87 7.78
C THR A 96 -27.60 12.81 7.02
N ALA A 97 -28.16 11.60 6.86
CA ALA A 97 -29.47 11.38 6.27
C ALA A 97 -30.64 11.85 7.17
N PRO A 98 -31.77 12.28 6.59
CA PRO A 98 -31.94 12.69 5.20
C PRO A 98 -31.50 14.16 4.99
N ALA A 99 -30.86 14.46 3.86
CA ALA A 99 -30.48 15.82 3.48
C ALA A 99 -31.07 16.22 2.11
N SER A 100 -30.88 17.49 1.73
CA SER A 100 -31.22 17.98 0.38
C SER A 100 -30.23 17.51 -0.69
N THR A 101 -29.08 16.95 -0.29
CA THR A 101 -27.99 16.48 -1.16
C THR A 101 -27.97 14.96 -1.24
N GLN A 102 -29.06 14.38 -1.74
CA GLN A 102 -29.38 12.93 -1.79
C GLN A 102 -28.37 12.02 -2.53
N ALA A 103 -27.27 12.57 -3.04
CA ALA A 103 -26.20 11.80 -3.69
C ALA A 103 -25.06 11.44 -2.71
N VAL A 104 -25.03 12.06 -1.52
CA VAL A 104 -23.90 11.99 -0.56
C VAL A 104 -24.36 12.11 0.91
N ASP A 105 -25.63 11.83 1.22
CA ASP A 105 -26.21 11.97 2.56
C ASP A 105 -26.27 10.68 3.38
N GLY A 106 -25.46 9.67 3.03
CA GLY A 106 -25.32 8.40 3.77
C GLY A 106 -24.30 8.38 4.91
N LEU A 107 -23.93 9.51 5.54
CA LEU A 107 -22.93 9.50 6.63
C LEU A 107 -23.44 8.64 7.80
N GLY A 108 -22.73 7.53 8.07
CA GLY A 108 -23.17 6.52 9.03
C GLY A 108 -23.29 7.03 10.46
N PRO A 109 -24.09 6.39 11.33
CA PRO A 109 -24.38 6.91 12.66
C PRO A 109 -23.16 7.19 13.55
N ILE A 110 -22.13 6.34 13.41
CA ILE A 110 -20.86 6.41 14.12
C ILE A 110 -19.72 6.18 13.12
N PHE A 111 -18.70 7.03 13.15
CA PHE A 111 -17.65 7.10 12.12
C PHE A 111 -16.33 7.62 12.71
N ASN A 112 -15.26 7.54 11.91
CA ASN A 112 -13.98 8.19 12.20
C ASN A 112 -13.83 9.50 11.42
N THR A 113 -14.22 9.51 10.14
CA THR A 113 -14.11 10.65 9.22
C THR A 113 -15.36 10.80 8.34
N SER A 114 -15.60 12.00 7.81
CA SER A 114 -16.66 12.28 6.83
C SER A 114 -16.22 12.14 5.37
N SER A 115 -14.91 12.04 5.08
CA SER A 115 -14.38 11.80 3.72
C SER A 115 -13.09 10.99 3.75
N CYS A 116 -12.72 10.37 2.62
CA CYS A 116 -11.46 9.65 2.49
C CYS A 116 -10.25 10.62 2.55
N ASN A 117 -10.33 11.75 1.84
CA ASN A 117 -9.30 12.80 1.83
C ASN A 117 -9.02 13.38 3.24
N SER A 118 -10.01 13.44 4.13
CA SER A 118 -9.82 13.88 5.51
C SER A 118 -8.89 12.97 6.34
N CYS A 119 -8.67 11.71 5.92
CA CYS A 119 -7.61 10.86 6.44
C CYS A 119 -6.37 10.80 5.51
N HIS A 120 -6.60 10.73 4.20
CA HIS A 120 -5.59 10.65 3.13
C HIS A 120 -5.41 12.00 2.44
N VAL A 121 -4.81 12.97 3.15
CA VAL A 121 -4.72 14.37 2.71
C VAL A 121 -3.97 14.50 1.39
N GLU A 122 -4.65 14.99 0.35
CA GLU A 122 -4.19 15.01 -1.06
C GLU A 122 -3.60 13.65 -1.49
N ASP A 123 -4.33 12.58 -1.17
CA ASP A 123 -3.98 11.16 -1.43
C ASP A 123 -2.70 10.68 -0.70
N GLY A 124 -2.20 11.51 0.22
CA GLY A 124 -1.04 11.28 1.05
C GLY A 124 -1.31 10.56 2.37
N ARG A 125 -0.34 10.70 3.25
CA ARG A 125 -0.25 9.97 4.51
C ARG A 125 -0.86 10.79 5.64
N GLY A 126 -1.70 10.16 6.45
CA GLY A 126 -2.32 10.77 7.63
C GLY A 126 -1.30 11.32 8.63
N ARG A 127 -1.81 12.04 9.63
CA ARG A 127 -1.01 12.69 10.68
C ARG A 127 -1.36 12.18 12.08
N THR A 128 -0.38 12.20 12.98
CA THR A 128 -0.66 12.08 14.41
C THR A 128 -1.26 13.38 14.93
N PRO A 129 -1.93 13.37 16.11
CA PRO A 129 -2.23 14.60 16.83
C PRO A 129 -0.98 15.45 17.09
N PHE A 130 -1.17 16.77 17.11
CA PHE A 130 -0.16 17.75 17.49
C PHE A 130 -0.16 18.05 19.00
N SER A 131 -1.24 17.67 19.73
CA SER A 131 -1.34 17.84 21.18
C SER A 131 -1.92 16.59 21.88
N PRO A 132 -1.60 16.33 23.16
CA PRO A 132 -2.16 15.19 23.91
C PRO A 132 -3.68 15.26 24.18
N THR A 133 -4.30 16.40 23.91
CA THR A 133 -5.74 16.69 24.09
C THR A 133 -6.52 16.66 22.77
N GLU A 134 -5.84 16.51 21.64
CA GLU A 134 -6.47 16.31 20.33
C GLU A 134 -6.76 14.82 20.12
N GLN A 135 -7.95 14.51 19.61
CA GLN A 135 -8.34 13.14 19.28
C GLN A 135 -7.63 12.63 18.02
N LEU A 136 -7.53 11.31 17.88
CA LEU A 136 -7.11 10.71 16.61
C LEU A 136 -8.11 11.05 15.49
N SER A 137 -7.60 11.43 14.31
CA SER A 137 -8.40 11.85 13.14
C SER A 137 -8.01 11.13 11.84
N SER A 138 -6.75 10.77 11.71
CA SER A 138 -6.21 9.98 10.57
C SER A 138 -5.33 8.81 11.05
N VAL A 139 -5.44 8.47 12.34
CA VAL A 139 -4.97 7.20 12.94
C VAL A 139 -6.21 6.47 13.45
N LEU A 140 -6.53 5.34 12.85
CA LEU A 140 -7.65 4.49 13.22
C LEU A 140 -7.20 3.48 14.29
N MET A 141 -8.11 3.06 15.17
CA MET A 141 -7.84 1.99 16.13
C MET A 141 -8.70 0.77 15.75
N ARG A 142 -8.11 -0.21 15.05
CA ARG A 142 -8.79 -1.48 14.73
C ARG A 142 -8.91 -2.31 16.01
N LEU A 143 -10.11 -2.78 16.31
CA LEU A 143 -10.48 -3.53 17.51
C LEU A 143 -10.65 -5.03 17.21
N SER A 144 -10.60 -5.86 18.25
CA SER A 144 -11.03 -7.27 18.22
C SER A 144 -10.95 -7.92 19.59
N ILE A 145 -11.72 -8.99 19.81
CA ILE A 145 -11.49 -9.96 20.89
C ILE A 145 -10.58 -11.12 20.41
N PRO A 146 -10.00 -11.94 21.31
CA PRO A 146 -9.18 -13.09 20.91
C PRO A 146 -9.91 -14.12 20.03
N GLY A 147 -9.13 -14.88 19.26
CA GLY A 147 -9.62 -15.86 18.30
C GLY A 147 -9.77 -15.29 16.88
N GLN A 148 -10.39 -16.08 16.01
CA GLN A 148 -10.66 -15.75 14.61
C GLN A 148 -12.11 -16.04 14.25
N ASP A 149 -12.61 -15.34 13.21
CA ASP A 149 -13.92 -15.56 12.60
C ASP A 149 -13.91 -16.81 11.66
N PRO A 150 -15.06 -17.22 11.09
CA PRO A 150 -15.15 -18.41 10.22
C PRO A 150 -14.30 -18.36 8.93
N HIS A 151 -13.80 -17.18 8.53
CA HIS A 151 -12.92 -16.98 7.38
C HIS A 151 -11.45 -16.72 7.79
N GLY A 152 -11.14 -16.83 9.09
CA GLY A 152 -9.81 -16.60 9.66
C GLY A 152 -9.52 -15.15 10.04
N GLY A 153 -10.44 -14.22 9.79
CA GLY A 153 -10.28 -12.81 10.15
C GLY A 153 -10.36 -12.56 11.66
N PRO A 154 -10.06 -11.33 12.13
CA PRO A 154 -10.14 -10.99 13.55
C PRO A 154 -11.59 -10.96 14.06
N ASN A 155 -11.87 -11.56 15.22
CA ASN A 155 -13.21 -11.52 15.82
C ASN A 155 -13.61 -10.08 16.22
N PRO A 156 -14.84 -9.60 15.89
CA PRO A 156 -15.31 -8.29 16.32
C PRO A 156 -15.44 -8.20 17.84
N GLU A 157 -15.22 -7.01 18.37
CA GLU A 157 -15.68 -6.62 19.70
C GLU A 157 -17.23 -6.60 19.69
N PRO A 158 -17.95 -7.28 20.61
CA PRO A 158 -19.40 -7.39 20.53
C PRO A 158 -20.19 -6.07 20.51
N ASP A 159 -19.71 -5.03 21.20
CA ASP A 159 -20.41 -3.74 21.38
C ASP A 159 -19.74 -2.57 20.62
N LEU A 160 -18.51 -2.76 20.12
CA LEU A 160 -17.70 -1.76 19.40
C LEU A 160 -17.22 -2.21 18.00
N GLY A 161 -17.46 -3.46 17.61
CA GLY A 161 -17.11 -4.01 16.30
C GLY A 161 -15.61 -4.16 16.03
N LEU A 162 -15.20 -3.91 14.79
CA LEU A 162 -13.81 -4.06 14.33
C LEU A 162 -12.99 -2.75 14.35
N GLN A 163 -13.59 -1.62 14.72
CA GLN A 163 -12.91 -0.32 14.74
C GLN A 163 -13.58 0.68 15.69
N PHE A 164 -12.76 1.36 16.49
CA PHE A 164 -13.20 2.42 17.39
C PHE A 164 -13.51 3.71 16.64
N ARG A 165 -14.77 4.15 16.65
CA ARG A 165 -15.31 5.32 15.96
C ARG A 165 -15.57 6.46 16.94
N ASN A 166 -14.73 7.50 16.84
CA ASN A 166 -14.67 8.59 17.80
C ASN A 166 -15.53 9.82 17.42
N ASN A 167 -16.30 9.73 16.33
CA ASN A 167 -17.28 10.73 15.89
C ASN A 167 -18.66 10.07 15.66
N ALA A 168 -19.73 10.87 15.68
CA ALA A 168 -21.11 10.42 15.48
C ALA A 168 -22.00 11.53 14.92
N ILE A 169 -23.12 11.16 14.33
CA ILE A 169 -24.18 12.10 13.92
C ILE A 169 -25.00 12.58 15.13
N LEU A 170 -25.77 13.66 14.98
CA LEU A 170 -26.56 14.26 16.08
C LEU A 170 -27.59 13.33 16.74
N GLN A 171 -27.96 12.23 16.08
CA GLN A 171 -28.92 11.22 16.57
C GLN A 171 -28.24 10.00 17.21
N ALA A 172 -26.91 9.99 17.29
CA ALA A 172 -26.11 8.85 17.76
C ALA A 172 -25.03 9.30 18.78
N ASN A 173 -24.26 8.34 19.31
CA ASN A 173 -23.16 8.61 20.24
C ASN A 173 -21.93 7.78 19.84
N PRO A 174 -20.72 8.39 19.80
CA PRO A 174 -19.50 7.70 19.38
C PRO A 174 -19.13 6.58 20.36
N ASP A 175 -18.22 5.70 19.94
CA ASP A 175 -17.70 4.58 20.75
C ASP A 175 -16.98 5.09 22.01
N GLY A 176 -16.44 6.31 21.91
CA GLY A 176 -15.88 7.09 23.01
C GLY A 176 -14.86 8.09 22.46
N GLN A 177 -13.81 8.33 23.23
CA GLN A 177 -12.68 9.18 22.84
C GLN A 177 -11.36 8.42 22.92
N VAL A 178 -10.43 8.71 22.01
CA VAL A 178 -9.08 8.12 22.03
C VAL A 178 -7.99 9.18 21.81
N TYR A 179 -7.00 9.13 22.70
CA TYR A 179 -5.86 10.04 22.76
C TYR A 179 -4.54 9.26 22.68
N VAL A 180 -3.46 9.94 22.27
CA VAL A 180 -2.09 9.40 22.35
C VAL A 180 -1.20 10.33 23.17
N VAL A 181 -0.44 9.75 24.10
CA VAL A 181 0.62 10.42 24.84
C VAL A 181 1.94 9.82 24.39
N TYR A 182 2.93 10.65 24.08
CA TYR A 182 4.26 10.19 23.70
C TYR A 182 5.25 10.32 24.87
N THR A 183 6.01 9.27 25.13
CA THR A 183 7.24 9.35 25.94
C THR A 183 8.47 9.29 25.03
N ASN A 184 9.62 9.71 25.54
CA ASN A 184 10.88 9.73 24.80
C ASN A 184 11.73 8.49 25.12
N SER A 185 12.28 7.86 24.11
CA SER A 185 13.31 6.81 24.23
C SER A 185 14.60 7.28 23.56
N THR A 186 15.70 7.31 24.30
CA THR A 186 17.01 7.76 23.77
C THR A 186 17.75 6.58 23.15
N VAL A 187 18.16 6.74 21.89
CA VAL A 187 19.07 5.82 21.21
C VAL A 187 20.46 6.43 21.16
N THR A 188 21.47 5.64 21.55
CA THR A 188 22.89 6.01 21.48
C THR A 188 23.57 5.22 20.37
N TYR A 189 24.28 5.92 19.49
CA TYR A 189 25.11 5.32 18.43
C TYR A 189 26.46 4.85 18.98
N PRO A 190 27.17 3.92 18.29
CA PRO A 190 28.52 3.47 18.67
C PRO A 190 29.57 4.59 18.72
N ASP A 191 29.33 5.71 18.03
CA ASP A 191 30.16 6.92 18.05
C ASP A 191 29.86 7.87 19.24
N GLY A 192 28.91 7.49 20.11
CA GLY A 192 28.50 8.28 21.28
C GLY A 192 27.47 9.38 20.99
N SER A 193 27.12 9.63 19.72
CA SER A 193 26.00 10.53 19.39
C SER A 193 24.66 9.91 19.77
N THR A 194 23.63 10.75 19.98
CA THR A 194 22.30 10.31 20.43
C THR A 194 21.17 10.91 19.61
N THR A 195 20.07 10.19 19.51
CA THR A 195 18.79 10.67 18.96
C THR A 195 17.61 10.17 19.80
N ILE A 196 16.41 10.72 19.59
CA ILE A 196 15.25 10.50 20.47
C ILE A 196 14.05 10.00 19.67
N LEU A 197 13.59 8.80 20.00
CA LEU A 197 12.37 8.20 19.45
C LEU A 197 11.15 8.54 20.31
N ARG A 198 9.97 8.66 19.69
CA ARG A 198 8.68 8.80 20.39
C ARG A 198 8.00 7.45 20.59
N VAL A 199 7.77 7.04 21.84
CA VAL A 199 7.01 5.83 22.19
C VAL A 199 5.54 6.23 22.44
N PRO A 200 4.55 5.73 21.67
CA PRO A 200 3.14 6.06 21.89
C PRO A 200 2.51 5.24 23.01
N ALA A 201 1.65 5.87 23.80
CA ALA A 201 0.72 5.23 24.73
C ALA A 201 -0.70 5.74 24.47
N TYR A 202 -1.60 4.83 24.08
CA TYR A 202 -2.99 5.16 23.75
C TYR A 202 -3.89 5.14 24.99
N GLN A 203 -4.84 6.07 25.06
CA GLN A 203 -5.79 6.20 26.17
C GLN A 203 -7.21 6.32 25.62
N PHE A 204 -8.01 5.28 25.82
CA PHE A 204 -9.46 5.31 25.60
C PHE A 204 -10.16 5.94 26.81
N LYS A 205 -11.12 6.84 26.57
CA LYS A 205 -11.86 7.59 27.60
C LYS A 205 -13.31 7.77 27.19
N ASN A 206 -14.20 7.95 28.17
CA ASN A 206 -15.62 8.25 27.94
C ASN A 206 -16.29 7.25 26.97
N LEU A 207 -16.01 5.95 27.13
CA LEU A 207 -16.57 4.91 26.25
C LEU A 207 -18.09 4.83 26.40
N ARG A 208 -18.78 4.58 25.29
CA ARG A 208 -20.25 4.44 25.24
C ARG A 208 -20.73 3.42 26.27
N ASN A 209 -21.80 3.75 26.98
CA ASN A 209 -22.39 2.95 28.06
C ASN A 209 -21.42 2.54 29.20
N GLY A 210 -20.22 3.13 29.29
CA GLY A 210 -19.19 2.74 30.26
C GLY A 210 -18.46 1.44 29.89
N HIS A 211 -18.39 1.09 28.60
CA HIS A 211 -17.74 -0.13 28.12
C HIS A 211 -16.30 -0.29 28.67
N PRO A 212 -15.89 -1.49 29.14
CA PRO A 212 -14.53 -1.73 29.60
C PRO A 212 -13.49 -1.66 28.47
N VAL A 213 -12.22 -1.44 28.83
CA VAL A 213 -11.09 -1.52 27.89
C VAL A 213 -10.42 -2.89 28.06
N ASN A 214 -11.06 -3.92 27.49
CA ASN A 214 -10.68 -5.34 27.57
C ASN A 214 -10.45 -6.01 26.20
N PHE A 215 -10.44 -5.21 25.13
CA PHE A 215 -10.23 -5.61 23.74
C PHE A 215 -8.76 -5.46 23.30
N MET A 216 -8.37 -6.12 22.21
CA MET A 216 -7.10 -5.88 21.52
C MET A 216 -7.24 -4.69 20.57
N SER A 217 -6.22 -3.83 20.46
CA SER A 217 -6.28 -2.60 19.65
C SER A 217 -5.03 -2.37 18.79
N SER A 218 -5.21 -2.12 17.49
CA SER A 218 -4.15 -1.89 16.51
C SER A 218 -4.22 -0.45 15.94
N PRO A 219 -3.25 0.43 16.27
CA PRO A 219 -3.19 1.78 15.70
C PRO A 219 -2.69 1.75 14.26
N ARG A 220 -3.47 2.36 13.34
CA ARG A 220 -3.24 2.37 11.89
C ARG A 220 -3.42 3.77 11.32
N ILE A 221 -2.32 4.46 11.01
CA ILE A 221 -2.31 5.75 10.31
C ILE A 221 -2.66 5.56 8.84
N ALA A 222 -3.40 6.49 8.24
CA ALA A 222 -3.71 6.43 6.81
C ALA A 222 -2.43 6.43 5.96
N PRO A 223 -2.16 5.40 5.12
CA PRO A 223 -1.02 5.39 4.21
C PRO A 223 -1.27 6.30 2.99
N GLN A 224 -0.19 6.74 2.33
CA GLN A 224 -0.28 7.32 0.98
C GLN A 224 -0.81 6.30 -0.03
N LEU A 225 -1.51 6.77 -1.07
CA LEU A 225 -2.23 5.91 -2.02
C LEU A 225 -1.62 5.82 -3.44
N ILE A 226 -0.51 6.50 -3.69
CA ILE A 226 0.16 6.49 -5.01
C ILE A 226 0.61 5.09 -5.46
N GLY A 227 0.38 4.79 -6.74
CA GLY A 227 0.82 3.56 -7.40
C GLY A 227 0.13 2.28 -6.93
N MET A 228 -0.97 2.36 -6.18
CA MET A 228 -1.65 1.18 -5.63
C MET A 228 -2.08 0.20 -6.74
N GLY A 229 -2.62 0.67 -7.87
CA GLY A 229 -2.98 -0.18 -9.00
C GLY A 229 -1.79 -0.94 -9.62
N LEU A 230 -0.58 -0.34 -9.62
CA LEU A 230 0.63 -1.03 -10.06
C LEU A 230 0.97 -2.21 -9.13
N LEU A 231 0.79 -2.03 -7.81
CA LEU A 231 1.00 -3.09 -6.81
C LEU A 231 -0.09 -4.19 -6.89
N GLN A 232 -1.32 -3.84 -7.28
CA GLN A 232 -2.35 -4.83 -7.60
C GLN A 232 -1.99 -5.64 -8.85
N ALA A 233 -1.45 -4.98 -9.87
CA ALA A 233 -1.02 -5.59 -11.12
C ALA A 233 0.22 -6.52 -10.98
N VAL A 234 0.94 -6.53 -9.85
CA VAL A 234 2.04 -7.47 -9.60
C VAL A 234 1.51 -8.91 -9.50
N PRO A 235 2.01 -9.90 -10.27
CA PRO A 235 1.59 -11.29 -10.14
C PRO A 235 1.84 -11.87 -8.74
N GLU A 236 0.91 -12.67 -8.23
CA GLU A 236 1.07 -13.35 -6.93
C GLU A 236 2.34 -14.21 -6.86
N ALA A 237 2.69 -14.90 -7.96
CA ALA A 237 3.92 -15.67 -8.08
C ALA A 237 5.20 -14.81 -7.89
N THR A 238 5.17 -13.52 -8.24
CA THR A 238 6.30 -12.59 -8.01
C THR A 238 6.48 -12.35 -6.52
N ILE A 239 5.41 -12.02 -5.80
CA ILE A 239 5.42 -11.79 -4.34
C ILE A 239 5.87 -13.05 -3.59
N LEU A 240 5.32 -14.21 -3.94
CA LEU A 240 5.70 -15.49 -3.33
C LEU A 240 7.15 -15.89 -3.65
N SER A 241 7.74 -15.43 -4.76
CA SER A 241 9.15 -15.69 -5.09
C SER A 241 10.12 -15.03 -4.10
N PHE A 242 9.74 -13.89 -3.51
CA PHE A 242 10.57 -13.18 -2.53
C PHE A 242 10.71 -13.96 -1.21
N ILE A 243 9.66 -14.70 -0.80
CA ILE A 243 9.73 -15.63 0.34
C ILE A 243 10.80 -16.69 0.09
N ALA A 244 10.85 -17.28 -1.10
CA ALA A 244 11.85 -18.27 -1.47
C ALA A 244 13.27 -17.67 -1.53
N ALA A 245 13.42 -16.47 -2.10
CA ALA A 245 14.69 -15.76 -2.19
C ALA A 245 15.27 -15.37 -0.82
N ASN A 246 14.44 -14.95 0.13
CA ASN A 246 14.86 -14.60 1.49
C ASN A 246 15.23 -15.84 2.31
N ASN A 247 14.39 -16.89 2.33
CA ASN A 247 14.69 -18.13 3.04
C ASN A 247 15.98 -18.82 2.53
N ALA A 248 16.40 -18.60 1.29
CA ALA A 248 17.66 -19.13 0.74
C ALA A 248 18.94 -18.51 1.34
N LYS A 249 18.84 -17.41 2.11
CA LYS A 249 20.01 -16.66 2.61
C LYS A 249 20.37 -16.91 4.08
N ASN A 250 19.45 -17.46 4.88
CA ASN A 250 19.66 -17.81 6.31
C ASN A 250 20.20 -16.67 7.21
N ASP A 251 19.92 -15.41 6.86
CA ASP A 251 20.35 -14.20 7.60
C ASP A 251 19.35 -13.70 8.65
N GLY A 252 18.21 -14.38 8.76
CA GLY A 252 17.10 -14.06 9.67
C GLY A 252 15.90 -13.43 8.99
N ILE A 253 16.07 -12.85 7.79
CA ILE A 253 14.97 -12.27 7.01
C ILE A 253 14.29 -13.39 6.21
N LYS A 254 12.96 -13.46 6.30
CA LYS A 254 12.13 -14.51 5.67
C LYS A 254 11.02 -13.91 4.84
N GLY A 255 10.23 -13.02 5.45
CA GLY A 255 8.96 -12.56 4.89
C GLY A 255 7.89 -13.66 4.85
N LYS A 256 6.62 -13.26 4.95
CA LYS A 256 5.46 -14.15 4.95
C LYS A 256 4.29 -13.54 4.17
N ALA A 257 3.58 -14.35 3.39
CA ALA A 257 2.29 -13.96 2.82
C ALA A 257 1.21 -13.93 3.91
N ASN A 258 0.30 -12.94 3.86
CA ASN A 258 -0.99 -13.06 4.53
C ASN A 258 -2.00 -13.66 3.53
N TYR A 259 -2.96 -14.42 4.04
CA TYR A 259 -4.03 -15.00 3.24
C TYR A 259 -5.38 -14.61 3.87
N VAL A 260 -6.22 -13.94 3.09
CA VAL A 260 -7.35 -13.16 3.57
C VAL A 260 -8.61 -13.46 2.77
N TRP A 261 -9.78 -13.21 3.35
CA TRP A 261 -11.05 -13.44 2.66
C TRP A 261 -11.32 -12.36 1.61
N ASN A 262 -11.65 -12.78 0.39
CA ASN A 262 -12.23 -11.93 -0.64
C ASN A 262 -13.75 -12.11 -0.68
N VAL A 263 -14.49 -11.05 -0.33
CA VAL A 263 -15.94 -11.05 -0.18
C VAL A 263 -16.66 -11.19 -1.52
N GLU A 264 -16.17 -10.53 -2.58
CA GLU A 264 -16.80 -10.58 -3.91
C GLU A 264 -16.58 -11.95 -4.58
N LYS A 265 -15.40 -12.54 -4.38
CA LYS A 265 -14.98 -13.82 -5.00
C LYS A 265 -15.26 -15.05 -4.12
N GLN A 266 -15.74 -14.84 -2.87
CA GLN A 266 -16.06 -15.87 -1.88
C GLN A 266 -14.95 -16.93 -1.69
N GLN A 267 -13.70 -16.48 -1.61
CA GLN A 267 -12.52 -17.34 -1.48
C GLN A 267 -11.39 -16.66 -0.70
N VAL A 268 -10.47 -17.46 -0.16
CA VAL A 268 -9.23 -16.96 0.43
C VAL A 268 -8.23 -16.62 -0.69
N MET A 269 -7.59 -15.46 -0.60
CA MET A 269 -6.61 -14.94 -1.59
C MET A 269 -5.37 -14.37 -0.89
N LEU A 270 -4.27 -14.17 -1.64
CA LEU A 270 -3.12 -13.40 -1.15
C LEU A 270 -3.57 -11.99 -0.73
N GLY A 271 -3.31 -11.63 0.52
CA GLY A 271 -3.48 -10.29 1.03
C GLY A 271 -2.36 -9.36 0.56
N ARG A 272 -2.71 -8.12 0.18
CA ARG A 272 -1.81 -7.14 -0.47
C ARG A 272 -1.85 -5.76 0.16
N PHE A 273 -3.01 -5.32 0.63
CA PHE A 273 -3.25 -3.95 1.06
C PHE A 273 -3.55 -3.85 2.56
N GLY A 274 -3.73 -2.63 3.07
CA GLY A 274 -3.68 -2.34 4.50
C GLY A 274 -2.28 -2.50 5.11
N TRP A 275 -2.19 -2.40 6.43
CA TRP A 275 -0.92 -2.41 7.18
C TRP A 275 -0.40 -3.81 7.51
N LYS A 276 -1.30 -4.80 7.63
CA LYS A 276 -0.95 -6.21 7.88
C LYS A 276 -1.28 -7.11 6.68
N ALA A 277 -1.19 -6.55 5.46
CA ALA A 277 -1.59 -7.22 4.22
C ALA A 277 -3.02 -7.83 4.35
N ASN A 278 -3.94 -7.09 5.00
CA ASN A 278 -5.23 -7.61 5.45
C ASN A 278 -6.37 -7.49 4.41
N GLU A 279 -6.12 -6.86 3.26
CA GLU A 279 -7.09 -6.76 2.14
C GLU A 279 -6.50 -7.36 0.85
N PRO A 280 -7.30 -8.08 0.03
CA PRO A 280 -6.83 -8.80 -1.16
C PRO A 280 -6.69 -7.90 -2.40
N ASP A 281 -7.56 -6.90 -2.56
CA ASP A 281 -7.59 -5.98 -3.70
C ASP A 281 -8.11 -4.59 -3.28
N ILE A 282 -7.90 -3.59 -4.15
CA ILE A 282 -8.24 -2.19 -3.91
C ILE A 282 -9.76 -2.01 -3.86
N ARG A 283 -10.52 -2.81 -4.63
CA ARG A 283 -11.98 -2.82 -4.61
C ARG A 283 -12.50 -3.15 -3.21
N GLN A 284 -12.03 -4.22 -2.57
CA GLN A 284 -12.39 -4.53 -1.19
C GLN A 284 -11.81 -3.51 -0.19
N GLN A 285 -10.57 -3.05 -0.37
CA GLN A 285 -9.94 -2.05 0.51
C GLN A 285 -10.71 -0.72 0.55
N VAL A 286 -11.19 -0.22 -0.59
CA VAL A 286 -12.00 1.00 -0.69
C VAL A 286 -13.39 0.79 -0.07
N ALA A 287 -14.03 -0.35 -0.34
CA ALA A 287 -15.31 -0.69 0.28
C ALA A 287 -15.22 -0.81 1.81
N GLY A 288 -14.14 -1.42 2.32
CA GLY A 288 -13.90 -1.59 3.76
C GLY A 288 -13.56 -0.27 4.48
N ALA A 289 -12.94 0.68 3.79
CA ALA A 289 -12.72 2.04 4.28
C ALA A 289 -14.04 2.84 4.30
N LEU A 290 -14.81 2.82 3.21
CA LEU A 290 -16.14 3.44 3.13
C LEU A 290 -17.06 2.94 4.26
N SER A 291 -17.18 1.63 4.42
CA SER A 291 -18.06 1.00 5.41
C SER A 291 -17.55 1.12 6.86
N GLY A 292 -16.24 1.00 7.09
CA GLY A 292 -15.65 1.01 8.44
C GLY A 292 -15.28 2.38 9.00
N ASP A 293 -14.82 3.29 8.15
CA ASP A 293 -14.22 4.57 8.56
C ASP A 293 -15.20 5.75 8.43
N ILE A 294 -16.19 5.63 7.52
CA ILE A 294 -17.22 6.65 7.22
C ILE A 294 -18.64 6.12 7.48
N GLY A 295 -18.86 4.80 7.32
CA GLY A 295 -20.15 4.13 7.52
C GLY A 295 -20.96 3.87 6.25
N ILE A 296 -20.44 4.22 5.06
CA ILE A 296 -21.15 4.15 3.77
C ILE A 296 -21.28 2.72 3.27
N THR A 297 -22.48 2.30 2.92
CA THR A 297 -22.74 1.00 2.27
C THR A 297 -22.35 0.98 0.79
N THR A 298 -21.91 -0.19 0.33
CA THR A 298 -21.38 -0.43 -1.03
C THR A 298 -21.87 -1.78 -1.58
N PRO A 299 -21.72 -2.07 -2.88
CA PRO A 299 -22.03 -3.41 -3.43
C PRO A 299 -21.27 -4.57 -2.77
N ILE A 300 -20.11 -4.31 -2.16
CA ILE A 300 -19.31 -5.32 -1.43
C ILE A 300 -19.79 -5.47 0.02
N PHE A 301 -20.11 -4.35 0.67
CA PHE A 301 -20.62 -4.28 2.04
C PHE A 301 -21.97 -3.53 2.07
N PRO A 302 -23.09 -4.20 1.74
CA PRO A 302 -24.41 -3.57 1.60
C PRO A 302 -25.17 -3.39 2.92
N ALA A 303 -24.57 -3.75 4.05
CA ALA A 303 -25.12 -3.55 5.38
C ALA A 303 -24.28 -2.53 6.16
N ALA A 304 -24.93 -1.72 6.99
CA ALA A 304 -24.25 -0.78 7.88
C ALA A 304 -23.31 -1.51 8.85
N SER A 305 -22.13 -0.95 9.11
CA SER A 305 -21.08 -1.53 9.96
C SER A 305 -21.39 -1.37 11.45
N LEU A 306 -22.51 -1.94 11.92
CA LEU A 306 -23.01 -1.82 13.29
C LEU A 306 -23.04 -3.20 13.98
N TYR A 307 -22.45 -3.31 15.17
CA TYR A 307 -22.29 -4.57 15.89
C TYR A 307 -23.09 -4.57 17.20
N GLY A 308 -23.70 -5.70 17.56
CA GLY A 308 -24.38 -5.92 18.85
C GLY A 308 -25.31 -4.78 19.29
N ILE A 309 -24.94 -4.08 20.36
CA ILE A 309 -25.71 -2.95 20.90
C ILE A 309 -25.84 -1.78 19.90
N GLU A 310 -24.88 -1.57 19.00
CA GLU A 310 -24.90 -0.49 18.01
C GLU A 310 -26.04 -0.67 17.01
N LEU A 311 -26.28 -1.91 16.57
CA LEU A 311 -27.39 -2.25 15.69
C LEU A 311 -28.75 -1.99 16.40
N THR A 312 -28.80 -2.21 17.71
CA THR A 312 -29.99 -1.96 18.54
C THR A 312 -30.24 -0.45 18.78
N LEU A 313 -29.17 0.34 18.91
CA LEU A 313 -29.24 1.79 19.17
C LEU A 313 -29.42 2.62 17.89
N PHE A 314 -28.79 2.21 16.79
CA PHE A 314 -28.60 3.04 15.59
C PHE A 314 -29.08 2.38 14.29
N GLY A 315 -29.36 1.07 14.28
CA GLY A 315 -29.76 0.31 13.08
C GLY A 315 -31.16 0.61 12.53
N SER A 316 -31.89 1.55 13.13
CA SER A 316 -33.16 2.09 12.63
C SER A 316 -33.11 3.60 12.38
N LEU A 317 -31.93 4.22 12.37
CA LEU A 317 -31.74 5.60 11.92
C LEU A 317 -31.79 5.64 10.38
N PRO A 318 -32.17 6.79 9.76
CA PRO A 318 -32.15 6.92 8.31
C PRO A 318 -30.73 6.71 7.74
N ASP A 319 -30.67 6.00 6.61
CA ASP A 319 -29.51 5.87 5.75
C ASP A 319 -29.67 6.75 4.49
N GLY A 320 -28.61 6.86 3.68
CA GLY A 320 -28.64 7.57 2.40
C GLY A 320 -29.14 6.71 1.23
N SER A 321 -29.85 5.60 1.49
CA SER A 321 -30.24 4.68 0.41
C SER A 321 -31.33 5.28 -0.48
N ASN A 322 -31.15 5.16 -1.79
CA ASN A 322 -32.14 5.64 -2.77
C ASN A 322 -33.46 4.84 -2.68
N LYS A 323 -33.37 3.57 -2.24
CA LYS A 323 -34.47 2.68 -1.87
C LYS A 323 -33.96 1.72 -0.78
N PRO A 324 -34.83 1.23 0.13
CA PRO A 324 -34.43 0.28 1.16
C PRO A 324 -33.72 -0.96 0.58
N GLY A 325 -32.47 -1.19 1.02
CA GLY A 325 -31.63 -2.30 0.56
C GLY A 325 -30.79 -2.02 -0.70
N GLU A 326 -30.81 -0.80 -1.25
CA GLU A 326 -29.80 -0.33 -2.21
C GLU A 326 -28.61 0.30 -1.47
N ALA A 327 -27.38 0.08 -1.96
CA ALA A 327 -26.19 0.69 -1.40
C ALA A 327 -26.17 2.21 -1.59
N GLU A 328 -25.67 2.94 -0.59
CA GLU A 328 -25.55 4.41 -0.58
C GLU A 328 -24.54 4.92 -1.60
N LEU A 329 -23.45 4.18 -1.83
CA LEU A 329 -22.58 4.37 -2.99
C LEU A 329 -22.76 3.20 -3.99
N PRO A 330 -23.75 3.27 -4.90
CA PRO A 330 -24.01 2.22 -5.88
C PRO A 330 -23.01 2.25 -7.04
N GLU A 331 -23.04 1.22 -7.89
CA GLU A 331 -22.41 1.30 -9.21
C GLU A 331 -23.15 2.30 -10.12
N PRO A 332 -22.45 3.06 -10.98
CA PRO A 332 -21.02 2.99 -11.28
C PRO A 332 -20.13 3.89 -10.40
N PHE A 333 -20.69 4.59 -9.40
CA PHE A 333 -19.94 5.55 -8.59
C PHE A 333 -18.91 4.88 -7.67
N PHE A 334 -19.23 3.70 -7.14
CA PHE A 334 -18.27 2.87 -6.42
C PHE A 334 -17.08 2.47 -7.31
N THR A 335 -17.32 1.89 -8.51
CA THR A 335 -16.24 1.57 -9.47
C THR A 335 -15.40 2.79 -9.85
N ASN A 336 -16.00 3.97 -10.06
CA ASN A 336 -15.22 5.19 -10.31
C ASN A 336 -14.31 5.57 -9.13
N THR A 337 -14.76 5.35 -7.89
CA THR A 337 -13.97 5.62 -6.67
C THR A 337 -12.82 4.63 -6.51
N VAL A 338 -13.03 3.34 -6.85
CA VAL A 338 -11.98 2.32 -6.92
C VAL A 338 -10.96 2.67 -8.02
N PHE A 339 -11.43 2.97 -9.23
CA PHE A 339 -10.60 3.35 -10.37
C PHE A 339 -9.74 4.58 -10.11
N TYR A 340 -10.25 5.57 -9.36
CA TYR A 340 -9.46 6.71 -8.90
C TYR A 340 -8.23 6.27 -8.11
N THR A 341 -8.41 5.42 -7.09
CA THR A 341 -7.31 4.88 -6.26
C THR A 341 -6.36 3.98 -7.05
N GLU A 342 -6.86 3.22 -8.04
CA GLU A 342 -6.02 2.38 -8.91
C GLU A 342 -5.15 3.21 -9.87
N ALA A 343 -5.66 4.34 -10.35
CA ALA A 343 -5.03 5.21 -11.34
C ALA A 343 -4.24 6.40 -10.76
N LEU A 344 -3.96 6.42 -9.45
CA LEU A 344 -3.04 7.38 -8.83
C LEU A 344 -1.59 7.10 -9.25
N ALA A 345 -0.96 8.08 -9.89
CA ALA A 345 0.40 7.98 -10.40
C ALA A 345 1.48 8.06 -9.30
N VAL A 346 2.67 7.58 -9.64
CA VAL A 346 3.87 7.68 -8.79
C VAL A 346 4.70 8.90 -9.24
N PRO A 347 5.03 9.86 -8.37
CA PRO A 347 5.91 10.96 -8.72
C PRO A 347 7.27 10.49 -9.23
N GLN A 348 7.85 11.23 -10.17
CA GLN A 348 9.19 10.97 -10.69
C GLN A 348 10.21 11.13 -9.57
N ARG A 349 11.05 10.10 -9.39
CA ARG A 349 12.12 10.14 -8.40
C ARG A 349 13.08 11.29 -8.71
N ARG A 350 13.55 11.96 -7.66
CA ARG A 350 14.47 13.09 -7.76
C ARG A 350 15.90 12.60 -7.95
N ASN A 351 16.86 13.54 -8.01
CA ASN A 351 18.34 13.47 -7.97
C ASN A 351 19.09 12.11 -8.14
N TRP A 352 18.61 11.15 -8.91
CA TRP A 352 19.10 9.77 -8.90
C TRP A 352 20.53 9.59 -9.41
N LYS A 353 21.09 10.63 -10.08
CA LYS A 353 22.48 10.72 -10.55
C LYS A 353 23.42 11.45 -9.57
N ASP A 354 22.91 11.98 -8.46
CA ASP A 354 23.71 12.64 -7.42
C ASP A 354 24.62 11.61 -6.73
N ALA A 355 25.92 11.88 -6.64
CA ALA A 355 26.89 10.92 -6.15
C ALA A 355 26.66 10.48 -4.69
N THR A 356 26.08 11.35 -3.84
CA THR A 356 25.70 11.00 -2.47
C THR A 356 24.45 10.12 -2.43
N VAL A 357 23.50 10.34 -3.34
CA VAL A 357 22.30 9.48 -3.51
C VAL A 357 22.68 8.10 -4.03
N VAL A 358 23.59 8.01 -5.02
CA VAL A 358 24.11 6.73 -5.53
C VAL A 358 24.88 5.97 -4.45
N HIS A 359 25.72 6.66 -3.67
CA HIS A 359 26.38 6.07 -2.49
C HIS A 359 25.37 5.61 -1.43
N GLY A 360 24.35 6.42 -1.15
CA GLY A 360 23.25 6.05 -0.24
C GLY A 360 22.47 4.81 -0.69
N LYS A 361 22.27 4.61 -2.00
CA LYS A 361 21.69 3.38 -2.56
C LYS A 361 22.59 2.17 -2.34
N ALA A 362 23.89 2.30 -2.59
CA ALA A 362 24.85 1.22 -2.33
C ALA A 362 24.86 0.82 -0.86
N LEU A 363 24.87 1.80 0.05
CA LEU A 363 24.75 1.58 1.50
C LEU A 363 23.43 0.89 1.88
N PHE A 364 22.30 1.27 1.28
CA PHE A 364 20.98 0.67 1.53
C PHE A 364 20.93 -0.82 1.17
N VAL A 365 21.64 -1.24 0.12
CA VAL A 365 21.85 -2.65 -0.23
C VAL A 365 22.83 -3.31 0.75
N GLN A 366 23.95 -2.65 1.07
CA GLN A 366 25.00 -3.16 1.97
C GLN A 366 24.48 -3.44 3.39
N VAL A 367 23.59 -2.61 3.94
CA VAL A 367 22.95 -2.84 5.25
C VAL A 367 21.69 -3.72 5.15
N ALA A 368 21.46 -4.38 4.01
CA ALA A 368 20.36 -5.31 3.75
C ALA A 368 18.93 -4.74 3.89
N CYS A 369 18.71 -3.42 3.78
CA CYS A 369 17.35 -2.86 3.71
C CYS A 369 16.60 -3.35 2.45
N ALA A 370 17.32 -3.52 1.34
CA ALA A 370 16.83 -4.01 0.06
C ALA A 370 16.41 -5.51 0.04
N ARG A 371 16.17 -6.11 1.21
CA ARG A 371 15.74 -7.52 1.38
C ARG A 371 14.29 -7.69 1.80
N CYS A 372 13.70 -6.63 2.35
CA CYS A 372 12.26 -6.42 2.43
C CYS A 372 11.87 -5.34 1.41
N HIS A 373 12.61 -4.23 1.38
CA HIS A 373 12.40 -3.12 0.44
C HIS A 373 12.99 -3.42 -0.95
N ASN A 374 12.49 -4.47 -1.60
CA ASN A 374 12.97 -4.92 -2.91
C ASN A 374 12.89 -3.79 -3.96
N PRO A 375 14.02 -3.36 -4.58
CA PRO A 375 14.07 -2.16 -5.41
C PRO A 375 13.28 -2.20 -6.72
N GLU A 376 12.84 -3.38 -7.17
CA GLU A 376 12.19 -3.56 -8.48
C GLU A 376 11.12 -4.65 -8.41
N MET A 377 10.03 -4.45 -9.14
CA MET A 377 9.09 -5.50 -9.54
C MET A 377 8.67 -5.32 -11.00
N LYS A 378 8.01 -6.34 -11.56
CA LYS A 378 7.31 -6.24 -12.84
C LYS A 378 5.82 -6.53 -12.68
N THR A 379 4.97 -5.67 -13.24
CA THR A 379 3.53 -5.89 -13.29
C THR A 379 3.17 -6.89 -14.39
N GLY A 380 2.08 -7.63 -14.20
CA GLY A 380 1.56 -8.61 -15.15
C GLY A 380 0.59 -8.00 -16.15
N ASN A 381 -0.40 -8.79 -16.57
CA ASN A 381 -1.58 -8.29 -17.28
C ASN A 381 -2.64 -7.87 -16.26
N PHE A 382 -3.08 -6.62 -16.32
CA PHE A 382 -4.11 -6.06 -15.46
C PHE A 382 -5.22 -5.44 -16.35
N SER A 383 -6.39 -6.07 -16.35
CA SER A 383 -7.52 -5.72 -17.23
C SER A 383 -8.17 -4.40 -16.90
N ASP A 384 -8.15 -4.02 -15.63
CA ASP A 384 -9.06 -3.02 -15.07
C ASP A 384 -8.48 -1.61 -15.30
N VAL A 385 -7.15 -1.50 -15.29
CA VAL A 385 -6.40 -0.35 -15.80
C VAL A 385 -5.26 -0.82 -16.73
N PRO A 386 -5.52 -1.08 -18.03
CA PRO A 386 -4.55 -1.70 -18.94
C PRO A 386 -3.20 -0.99 -19.06
N LEU A 387 -3.16 0.33 -18.87
CA LEU A 387 -1.94 1.15 -18.85
C LEU A 387 -0.90 0.66 -17.83
N LEU A 388 -1.35 0.08 -16.71
CA LEU A 388 -0.50 -0.43 -15.63
C LEU A 388 0.10 -1.81 -15.92
N SER A 389 -0.24 -2.43 -17.05
CA SER A 389 0.24 -3.76 -17.43
C SER A 389 1.70 -3.74 -17.91
N ASN A 390 2.43 -4.82 -17.64
CA ASN A 390 3.79 -5.10 -18.10
C ASN A 390 4.87 -4.04 -17.78
N GLN A 391 4.61 -3.14 -16.83
CA GLN A 391 5.54 -2.11 -16.38
C GLN A 391 6.64 -2.75 -15.53
N THR A 392 7.90 -2.35 -15.75
CA THR A 392 8.92 -2.42 -14.69
C THR A 392 8.70 -1.25 -13.74
N ILE A 393 8.71 -1.51 -12.44
CA ILE A 393 8.41 -0.54 -11.39
C ILE A 393 9.44 -0.62 -10.26
N HIS A 394 9.68 0.49 -9.56
CA HIS A 394 10.64 0.58 -8.46
C HIS A 394 9.96 0.98 -7.13
N PRO A 395 9.17 0.09 -6.51
CA PRO A 395 8.34 0.43 -5.35
C PRO A 395 9.09 0.36 -4.02
N TYR A 396 10.26 -0.30 -3.96
CA TYR A 396 11.02 -0.53 -2.72
C TYR A 396 10.19 -1.22 -1.63
N THR A 397 9.61 -2.37 -1.98
CA THR A 397 8.85 -3.28 -1.10
C THR A 397 8.79 -4.66 -1.75
N ASP A 398 8.53 -5.70 -0.97
CA ASP A 398 8.19 -7.06 -1.40
C ASP A 398 6.70 -7.41 -1.20
N LEU A 399 5.94 -6.52 -0.57
CA LEU A 399 4.56 -6.67 -0.11
C LEU A 399 4.35 -7.80 0.93
N LEU A 400 5.42 -8.34 1.53
CA LEU A 400 5.35 -9.39 2.54
C LEU A 400 5.18 -8.83 3.95
N LEU A 401 4.68 -9.67 4.86
CA LEU A 401 4.76 -9.46 6.31
C LEU A 401 6.15 -9.80 6.82
N HIS A 402 6.72 -8.95 7.68
CA HIS A 402 7.90 -9.26 8.49
C HIS A 402 7.62 -9.03 9.96
N ASP A 403 8.18 -9.86 10.84
CA ASP A 403 8.23 -9.56 12.26
C ASP A 403 9.13 -8.34 12.49
N MET A 404 8.54 -7.25 12.99
CA MET A 404 9.23 -6.00 13.30
C MET A 404 9.66 -5.93 14.77
N GLY A 405 9.44 -6.99 15.55
CA GLY A 405 9.85 -7.11 16.95
C GLY A 405 8.90 -6.48 17.96
N PRO A 406 9.18 -6.63 19.27
CA PRO A 406 8.26 -6.25 20.35
C PRO A 406 8.02 -4.74 20.43
N ASP A 407 9.00 -3.92 20.06
CA ASP A 407 8.93 -2.45 20.06
C ASP A 407 7.87 -1.90 19.08
N LEU A 408 7.51 -2.67 18.05
CA LEU A 408 6.46 -2.37 17.07
C LEU A 408 5.28 -3.36 17.16
N ALA A 409 5.15 -4.13 18.24
CA ALA A 409 4.03 -5.05 18.41
C ALA A 409 2.77 -4.34 18.92
N ASP A 410 1.63 -4.56 18.27
CA ASP A 410 0.30 -4.11 18.73
C ASP A 410 -0.48 -5.21 19.48
N GLY A 411 0.04 -6.44 19.49
CA GLY A 411 -0.60 -7.61 20.12
C GLY A 411 -1.85 -8.13 19.42
N ARG A 412 -2.33 -7.48 18.34
CA ARG A 412 -3.57 -7.83 17.64
C ARG A 412 -3.27 -8.60 16.35
N GLY A 413 -3.74 -9.84 16.26
CA GLY A 413 -3.71 -10.62 15.03
C GLY A 413 -4.57 -10.02 13.91
N ASP A 414 -4.27 -10.36 12.66
CA ASP A 414 -5.08 -9.97 11.50
C ASP A 414 -4.92 -11.01 10.37
N TYR A 415 -5.88 -11.91 10.24
CA TYR A 415 -5.72 -13.18 9.51
C TYR A 415 -4.48 -13.98 9.97
N LEU A 416 -3.51 -14.24 9.09
CA LEU A 416 -2.26 -14.91 9.43
C LEU A 416 -1.19 -13.96 10.00
N ALA A 417 -1.44 -12.65 10.05
CA ALA A 417 -0.52 -11.69 10.65
C ALA A 417 -0.57 -11.76 12.19
N SER A 418 0.60 -11.82 12.82
CA SER A 418 0.78 -11.74 14.27
C SER A 418 0.63 -10.31 14.80
N GLY A 419 0.72 -10.14 16.12
CA GLY A 419 0.78 -8.82 16.75
C GLY A 419 2.03 -7.99 16.40
N SER A 420 3.12 -8.59 15.93
CA SER A 420 4.38 -7.89 15.59
C SER A 420 4.70 -7.89 14.08
N GLU A 421 3.90 -8.59 13.28
CA GLU A 421 4.08 -8.66 11.83
C GLU A 421 3.39 -7.50 11.10
N TRP A 422 4.14 -6.85 10.21
CA TRP A 422 3.68 -5.72 9.42
C TRP A 422 4.10 -5.87 7.95
N ARG A 423 3.26 -5.37 7.02
CA ARG A 423 3.57 -5.39 5.59
C ARG A 423 4.65 -4.37 5.27
N THR A 424 5.68 -4.75 4.52
CA THR A 424 6.64 -3.82 3.93
C THR A 424 5.91 -2.75 3.10
N GLN A 425 6.00 -1.49 3.52
CA GLN A 425 5.40 -0.39 2.75
C GLN A 425 6.31 -0.01 1.57
N PRO A 426 5.76 0.38 0.40
CA PRO A 426 6.55 0.98 -0.67
C PRO A 426 7.19 2.28 -0.18
N LEU A 427 8.40 2.57 -0.67
CA LEU A 427 9.13 3.82 -0.35
C LEU A 427 9.05 4.85 -1.49
N TRP A 428 8.37 4.56 -2.60
CA TRP A 428 8.19 5.55 -3.66
C TRP A 428 7.48 6.82 -3.16
N GLY A 429 7.92 7.99 -3.62
CA GLY A 429 7.45 9.30 -3.16
C GLY A 429 7.66 9.62 -1.67
N ILE A 430 8.34 8.79 -0.88
CA ILE A 430 8.41 8.98 0.59
C ILE A 430 9.04 10.33 0.97
N GLY A 431 10.00 10.83 0.20
CA GLY A 431 10.60 12.15 0.42
C GLY A 431 9.75 13.33 -0.09
N LEU A 432 8.55 13.10 -0.61
CA LEU A 432 7.53 14.12 -0.88
C LEU A 432 6.46 14.18 0.21
N VAL A 433 6.32 13.16 1.07
CA VAL A 433 5.27 13.06 2.10
C VAL A 433 5.17 14.32 2.97
N ASN A 434 6.29 14.90 3.40
CA ASN A 434 6.25 16.13 4.20
C ASN A 434 5.66 17.32 3.42
N LEU A 435 5.95 17.43 2.12
CA LEU A 435 5.44 18.50 1.25
C LEU A 435 3.94 18.36 1.00
N VAL A 436 3.47 17.15 0.68
CA VAL A 436 2.04 16.81 0.53
C VAL A 436 1.28 17.08 1.83
N ASN A 437 1.87 16.73 2.98
CA ASN A 437 1.32 17.04 4.31
C ASN A 437 1.48 18.53 4.71
N ASN A 438 1.57 19.45 3.75
CA ASN A 438 1.68 20.90 3.94
C ASN A 438 2.83 21.30 4.92
N ASN A 439 3.94 20.56 4.89
CA ASN A 439 5.11 20.68 5.75
C ASN A 439 4.88 20.40 7.26
N ASN A 440 3.81 19.69 7.63
CA ASN A 440 3.47 19.39 9.02
C ASN A 440 4.14 18.13 9.61
N GLY A 441 4.82 17.32 8.80
CA GLY A 441 5.54 16.11 9.25
C GLY A 441 5.35 14.88 8.35
N MET A 442 6.26 13.90 8.51
CA MET A 442 6.27 12.65 7.73
C MET A 442 5.41 11.51 8.31
N PHE A 443 5.18 11.50 9.62
CA PHE A 443 4.33 10.53 10.35
C PHE A 443 4.52 9.06 9.91
N LEU A 444 5.76 8.56 10.01
CA LEU A 444 6.18 7.25 9.55
C LEU A 444 5.90 6.16 10.60
N MET A 445 6.01 4.89 10.18
CA MET A 445 5.47 3.68 10.83
C MET A 445 3.94 3.53 10.71
N HIS A 446 3.43 2.39 11.19
CA HIS A 446 2.01 2.03 11.15
C HIS A 446 1.12 2.95 11.99
N ASP A 447 1.68 3.68 12.95
CA ASP A 447 0.96 4.56 13.88
C ASP A 447 1.41 6.03 13.82
N GLY A 448 2.35 6.35 12.93
CA GLY A 448 2.91 7.68 12.76
C GLY A 448 3.94 8.11 13.81
N ARG A 449 4.43 7.21 14.68
CA ARG A 449 5.36 7.57 15.76
C ARG A 449 6.66 8.21 15.28
N ALA A 450 7.20 7.78 14.14
CA ALA A 450 8.49 8.24 13.63
C ALA A 450 8.36 9.55 12.84
N ARG A 451 9.16 10.56 13.20
CA ARG A 451 9.13 11.91 12.58
C ARG A 451 10.04 12.05 11.37
N THR A 452 11.07 11.21 11.26
CA THR A 452 12.11 11.24 10.22
C THR A 452 12.45 9.83 9.72
N ILE A 453 13.12 9.74 8.57
CA ILE A 453 13.70 8.48 8.07
C ILE A 453 14.67 7.85 9.10
N GLU A 454 15.47 8.66 9.81
CA GLU A 454 16.37 8.16 10.85
C GLU A 454 15.60 7.48 11.99
N GLU A 455 14.57 8.14 12.53
CA GLU A 455 13.70 7.55 13.56
C GLU A 455 13.02 6.27 13.04
N ALA A 456 12.59 6.26 11.77
CA ALA A 456 11.97 5.10 11.16
C ALA A 456 12.94 3.90 11.09
N ILE A 457 14.17 4.09 10.61
CA ILE A 457 15.20 3.03 10.60
C ILE A 457 15.48 2.53 12.02
N LEU A 458 15.56 3.43 13.00
CA LEU A 458 15.81 3.08 14.39
C LEU A 458 14.61 2.42 15.10
N TRP A 459 13.40 2.48 14.56
CA TRP A 459 12.25 1.70 15.06
C TRP A 459 12.23 0.24 14.57
N HIS A 460 13.01 -0.12 13.55
CA HIS A 460 13.04 -1.50 13.06
C HIS A 460 13.55 -2.48 14.14
N GLY A 461 12.90 -3.63 14.27
CA GLY A 461 13.30 -4.74 15.12
C GLY A 461 13.05 -6.07 14.42
N GLY A 462 12.91 -7.16 15.18
CA GLY A 462 12.61 -8.49 14.64
C GLY A 462 13.59 -8.89 13.54
N GLU A 463 13.09 -9.27 12.35
CA GLU A 463 13.89 -9.66 11.19
C GLU A 463 14.86 -8.54 10.74
N ALA A 464 14.45 -7.27 10.85
CA ALA A 464 15.24 -6.11 10.45
C ALA A 464 16.25 -5.63 11.51
N SER A 465 16.37 -6.33 12.65
CA SER A 465 17.32 -5.96 13.73
C SER A 465 18.78 -5.90 13.25
N ASN A 466 19.17 -6.80 12.33
CA ASN A 466 20.51 -6.82 11.75
C ASN A 466 20.77 -5.58 10.89
N SER A 467 19.80 -5.19 10.06
CA SER A 467 19.87 -4.00 9.19
C SER A 467 19.95 -2.70 9.97
N LYS A 468 19.13 -2.54 11.03
CA LYS A 468 19.25 -1.42 11.98
C LYS A 468 20.62 -1.35 12.64
N GLN A 469 21.14 -2.47 13.13
CA GLN A 469 22.48 -2.50 13.73
C GLN A 469 23.60 -2.19 12.73
N ALA A 470 23.46 -2.60 11.47
CA ALA A 470 24.40 -2.27 10.41
C ALA A 470 24.37 -0.77 10.09
N PHE A 471 23.17 -0.18 9.92
CA PHE A 471 22.99 1.27 9.77
C PHE A 471 23.60 2.06 10.95
N MET A 472 23.37 1.63 12.20
CA MET A 472 23.93 2.29 13.37
C MET A 472 25.48 2.23 13.42
N LYS A 473 26.12 1.28 12.74
CA LYS A 473 27.59 1.13 12.67
C LYS A 473 28.22 1.90 11.51
N LEU A 474 27.43 2.44 10.56
CA LEU A 474 27.91 3.31 9.50
C LEU A 474 28.44 4.64 10.09
N SER A 475 29.39 5.30 9.39
CA SER A 475 29.81 6.66 9.78
C SER A 475 28.64 7.64 9.66
N LYS A 476 28.66 8.77 10.36
CA LYS A 476 27.55 9.75 10.22
C LYS A 476 27.35 10.20 8.76
N ALA A 477 28.43 10.39 7.99
CA ALA A 477 28.32 10.77 6.57
C ALA A 477 27.61 9.68 5.73
N ASP A 478 27.86 8.40 6.03
CA ASP A 478 27.19 7.27 5.38
C ASP A 478 25.73 7.14 5.85
N ARG A 479 25.45 7.34 7.14
CA ARG A 479 24.06 7.39 7.67
C ARG A 479 23.27 8.50 6.97
N ASP A 480 23.85 9.70 6.87
CA ASP A 480 23.26 10.85 6.19
C ASP A 480 23.10 10.60 4.68
N ALA A 481 24.02 9.90 4.02
CA ALA A 481 23.91 9.52 2.60
C ALA A 481 22.79 8.50 2.33
N LEU A 482 22.66 7.46 3.16
CA LEU A 482 21.55 6.51 3.08
C LEU A 482 20.20 7.21 3.34
N ILE A 483 20.15 8.09 4.34
CA ILE A 483 18.97 8.94 4.59
C ILE A 483 18.67 9.84 3.39
N LYS A 484 19.68 10.43 2.72
CA LYS A 484 19.49 11.23 1.50
C LYS A 484 18.91 10.38 0.37
N PHE A 485 19.40 9.16 0.16
CA PHE A 485 18.84 8.23 -0.82
C PHE A 485 17.36 7.90 -0.54
N VAL A 486 17.00 7.56 0.70
CA VAL A 486 15.59 7.26 1.02
C VAL A 486 14.70 8.51 0.92
N ASN A 487 15.22 9.73 1.17
CA ASN A 487 14.47 10.98 0.91
C ASN A 487 14.47 11.42 -0.57
N ASP A 488 15.27 10.79 -1.43
CA ASP A 488 15.28 11.02 -2.88
C ASP A 488 14.18 10.21 -3.59
N LEU A 489 13.84 9.04 -3.00
CA LEU A 489 12.68 8.21 -3.36
C LEU A 489 11.35 8.96 -3.25
#